data_AF-A0A973FIP7-F1
#
_entry.id   AF-A0A973FIP7-F1
#
_cell.length_a   1.000
_cell.length_b   1.000
_cell.length_c   1.000
_cell.angle_alpha   90.00
_cell.angle_beta   90.00
_cell.angle_gamma   90.00
#
_symmetry.space_group_name_H-M   'P 1'
#
loop_
_entity.id
_entity.type
_entity.pdbx_description
1 polymer ?
#
loop_
_entity_poly.entity_id
_entity_poly.type
_entity_poly.pdbx_seq_one_letter_code
_entity_poly.pdbx_strand_id
1 'polypeptide(L)'
;MATLTKRQKQILDFITEYIKKNTISPTIKEIKKHFRLSALSTVHQHVETLKEKGFLEKNGSSARGLEIKQSKKTNNFIRVPILGNITAGKPIEAIEEKNGSLKISISEIEKSAKYYALRVIGESMKEEGIFDGDMVVIKKQAVAENGQTIVAIIDDNQATLKKIYRDKNRFRLQPANQAMLPIFRKEVEIRGVVVKIIRNFENMDISNKQKLFRTLDLFAGVGGIRLGFEKAGFETVFANDFEKKCKETYDLNFNTSKLIVEDIRKIGIDDLPEFDFLLGGFPCQAFSIAGHRKGFKDEKGRGNLFFDIARIIKAKEPMGFLLENVKNLRGHDEGRTFTIIMQELKNLGYHVKSKVLNSMEYGNIPQNRERIYIVGFKNKNYCDKFEFPEAKKLKIKVIDLLEKNVDEKYYYNNKPLYLKLKNVVKETGKVYQWRRQYVRENKKGVCPTLTANMGMGGHNVPIIKDRRGIRKLTPLECFRIQGFPKSFALPKNLVDSALYKQAGNSVTVTVIEAIAREIKKAITD
;
A
#
# COMPACT_ATOMS: atom_id res chain seq x y z
N MET A 1 -33.98 -22.58 17.62
CA MET A 1 -32.65 -23.08 18.01
C MET A 1 -32.81 -23.90 19.28
N ALA A 2 -32.07 -25.00 19.44
CA ALA A 2 -32.12 -25.81 20.66
C ALA A 2 -31.76 -24.96 21.89
N THR A 3 -32.60 -25.00 22.93
CA THR A 3 -32.43 -24.21 24.15
C THR A 3 -31.25 -24.75 24.95
N LEU A 4 -30.28 -23.88 25.28
CA LEU A 4 -29.15 -24.23 26.16
C LEU A 4 -29.54 -23.99 27.62
N THR A 5 -29.15 -24.91 28.50
CA THR A 5 -29.24 -24.65 29.94
C THR A 5 -28.23 -23.58 30.35
N LYS A 6 -28.46 -22.91 31.49
CA LYS A 6 -27.52 -21.90 32.03
C LYS A 6 -26.09 -22.43 32.10
N ARG A 7 -25.91 -23.70 32.51
CA ARG A 7 -24.60 -24.35 32.62
C ARG A 7 -23.98 -24.66 31.26
N GLN A 8 -24.77 -25.13 30.28
CA GLN A 8 -24.30 -25.38 28.92
C GLN A 8 -23.84 -24.09 28.24
N LYS A 9 -24.58 -22.98 28.44
CA LYS A 9 -24.20 -21.66 27.93
C LYS A 9 -22.88 -21.19 28.52
N GLN A 10 -22.72 -21.28 29.85
CA GLN A 10 -21.46 -20.92 30.52
C GLN A 10 -20.27 -21.71 29.97
N ILE A 11 -20.42 -23.01 29.74
CA ILE A 11 -19.36 -23.86 29.18
C ILE A 11 -19.04 -23.47 27.74
N LEU A 12 -20.05 -23.21 26.90
CA LEU A 12 -19.87 -22.74 25.52
C LEU A 12 -19.17 -21.38 25.47
N ASP A 13 -19.56 -20.44 26.32
CA ASP A 13 -18.96 -19.10 26.43
C ASP A 13 -17.48 -19.21 26.86
N PHE A 14 -17.17 -20.05 27.84
CA PHE A 14 -15.79 -20.32 28.27
C PHE A 14 -14.93 -20.92 27.16
N ILE A 15 -15.44 -21.94 26.44
CA ILE A 15 -14.73 -22.55 25.31
C ILE A 15 -14.48 -21.49 24.22
N THR A 16 -15.47 -20.63 23.96
CA THR A 16 -15.39 -19.56 22.96
C THR A 16 -14.32 -18.53 23.31
N GLU A 17 -14.32 -18.04 24.55
CA GLU A 17 -13.31 -17.10 25.02
C GLU A 17 -11.91 -17.72 25.09
N TYR A 18 -11.81 -18.99 25.51
CA TYR A 18 -10.54 -19.69 25.59
C TYR A 18 -9.90 -19.87 24.21
N ILE A 19 -10.68 -20.26 23.19
CA ILE A 19 -10.21 -20.38 21.80
C ILE A 19 -9.79 -19.01 21.27
N LYS A 20 -10.60 -17.97 21.50
CA LYS A 20 -10.29 -16.60 21.07
C LYS A 20 -9.00 -16.07 21.69
N LYS A 21 -8.70 -16.44 22.93
CA LYS A 21 -7.52 -15.98 23.67
C LYS A 21 -6.25 -16.78 23.39
N ASN A 22 -6.36 -18.10 23.22
CA ASN A 22 -5.18 -18.98 23.16
C ASN A 22 -4.97 -19.63 21.78
N THR A 23 -5.86 -19.40 20.82
CA THR A 23 -5.82 -19.98 19.46
C THR A 23 -5.90 -21.52 19.43
N ILE A 24 -6.18 -22.14 20.58
CA ILE A 24 -6.33 -23.59 20.77
C ILE A 24 -7.54 -23.88 21.64
N SER A 25 -8.18 -25.03 21.46
CA SER A 25 -9.31 -25.40 22.31
C SER A 25 -8.84 -25.77 23.72
N PRO A 26 -9.66 -25.50 24.75
CA PRO A 26 -9.41 -26.03 26.09
C PRO A 26 -9.58 -27.55 26.08
N THR A 27 -8.80 -28.23 26.91
CA THR A 27 -8.96 -29.64 27.24
C THR A 27 -10.11 -29.84 28.23
N ILE A 28 -10.65 -31.05 28.29
CA ILE A 28 -11.68 -31.42 29.27
C ILE A 28 -11.22 -31.17 30.71
N LYS A 29 -9.92 -31.36 31.01
CA LYS A 29 -9.32 -31.08 32.32
C LYS A 29 -9.32 -29.57 32.64
N GLU A 30 -9.04 -28.72 31.66
CA GLU A 30 -9.07 -27.26 31.83
C GLU A 30 -10.50 -26.74 32.07
N ILE A 31 -11.48 -27.28 31.34
CA ILE A 31 -12.90 -26.97 31.56
C ILE A 31 -13.34 -27.41 32.97
N LYS A 32 -12.97 -28.63 33.39
CA LYS A 32 -13.26 -29.12 34.75
C LYS A 32 -12.68 -28.20 35.83
N LYS A 33 -11.41 -27.80 35.68
CA LYS A 33 -10.70 -26.93 36.61
C LYS A 33 -11.35 -25.55 36.71
N HIS A 34 -11.71 -24.95 35.57
CA HIS A 34 -12.36 -23.64 35.54
C HIS A 34 -13.72 -23.65 36.24
N PHE A 35 -14.54 -24.66 35.97
CA PHE A 35 -15.89 -24.75 36.53
C PHE A 35 -15.99 -25.45 37.89
N ARG A 36 -14.84 -25.84 38.47
CA ARG A 36 -14.73 -26.57 39.75
C ARG A 36 -15.66 -27.78 39.84
N LEU A 37 -15.74 -28.55 38.76
CA LEU A 37 -16.62 -29.73 38.67
C LEU A 37 -15.94 -30.94 39.33
N SER A 38 -16.72 -31.76 40.04
CA SER A 38 -16.20 -32.93 40.77
C SER A 38 -15.76 -34.06 39.83
N ALA A 39 -16.51 -34.33 38.76
CA ALA A 39 -16.25 -35.43 37.83
C ALA A 39 -15.89 -34.95 36.41
N LEU A 40 -15.00 -35.70 35.74
CA LEU A 40 -14.68 -35.47 34.31
C LEU A 40 -15.86 -35.85 33.40
N SER A 41 -16.65 -36.86 33.79
CA SER A 41 -17.84 -37.33 33.08
C SER A 41 -18.88 -36.22 32.88
N THR A 42 -19.08 -35.34 33.87
CA THR A 42 -20.00 -34.20 33.78
C THR A 42 -19.59 -33.20 32.69
N VAL A 43 -18.28 -32.96 32.54
CA VAL A 43 -17.76 -32.08 31.46
C VAL A 43 -17.95 -32.74 30.11
N HIS A 44 -17.63 -34.03 30.00
CA HIS A 44 -17.86 -34.80 28.78
C HIS A 44 -19.33 -34.74 28.35
N GLN A 45 -20.26 -34.96 29.28
CA GLN A 45 -21.70 -34.91 29.00
C GLN A 45 -22.12 -33.53 28.46
N HIS A 46 -21.69 -32.43 29.09
CA HIS A 46 -22.01 -31.09 28.60
C HIS A 46 -21.41 -30.80 27.22
N VAL A 47 -20.18 -31.24 26.95
CA VAL A 47 -19.52 -31.04 25.65
C VAL A 47 -20.21 -31.87 24.56
N GLU A 48 -20.56 -33.14 24.82
CA GLU A 48 -21.30 -33.96 23.86
C GLU A 48 -22.69 -33.41 23.59
N THR A 49 -23.44 -32.98 24.62
CA THR A 49 -24.74 -32.33 24.41
C THR A 49 -24.61 -31.03 23.60
N LEU A 50 -23.54 -30.26 23.77
CA LEU A 50 -23.29 -29.07 22.95
C LEU A 50 -22.96 -29.41 21.49
N LYS A 51 -22.34 -30.56 21.22
CA LYS A 51 -22.12 -31.08 19.86
C LYS A 51 -23.42 -31.58 19.22
N GLU A 52 -24.19 -32.38 19.95
CA GLU A 52 -25.52 -32.87 19.51
C GLU A 52 -26.46 -31.71 19.18
N LYS A 53 -26.42 -30.65 19.99
CA LYS A 53 -27.17 -29.42 19.75
C LYS A 53 -26.57 -28.52 18.66
N GLY A 54 -25.46 -28.93 18.04
CA GLY A 54 -24.85 -28.26 16.90
C GLY A 54 -24.12 -26.96 17.22
N PHE A 55 -23.67 -26.75 18.47
CA PHE A 55 -22.88 -25.57 18.87
C PHE A 55 -21.37 -25.83 18.84
N LEU A 56 -20.95 -27.09 18.96
CA LEU A 56 -19.54 -27.51 18.91
C LEU A 56 -19.33 -28.62 17.87
N GLU A 57 -18.11 -28.71 17.35
CA GLU A 57 -17.65 -29.80 16.49
C GLU A 57 -16.27 -30.27 16.99
N LYS A 58 -15.88 -31.52 16.69
CA LYS A 58 -14.56 -32.05 17.09
C LYS A 58 -13.73 -32.40 15.86
N ASN A 59 -12.62 -31.71 15.65
CA ASN A 59 -11.63 -32.03 14.63
C ASN A 59 -10.56 -32.97 15.19
N GLY A 60 -10.59 -34.23 14.72
CA GLY A 60 -9.60 -35.26 15.02
C GLY A 60 -9.67 -35.87 16.44
N SER A 61 -8.74 -36.79 16.71
CA SER A 61 -8.64 -37.56 17.96
C SER A 61 -7.84 -36.85 19.08
N SER A 62 -7.38 -35.63 18.84
CA SER A 62 -6.57 -34.88 19.82
C SER A 62 -7.39 -34.37 21.01
N ALA A 63 -6.72 -34.12 22.14
CA ALA A 63 -7.33 -33.55 23.34
C ALA A 63 -7.76 -32.08 23.19
N ARG A 64 -7.35 -31.39 22.12
CA ARG A 64 -7.60 -29.96 21.84
C ARG A 64 -8.32 -29.72 20.51
N GLY A 65 -9.24 -30.61 20.15
CA GLY A 65 -9.95 -30.59 18.87
C GLY A 65 -11.32 -29.91 18.86
N LEU A 66 -11.72 -29.12 19.87
CA LEU A 66 -13.07 -28.51 19.88
C LEU A 66 -13.13 -27.23 19.03
N GLU A 67 -14.11 -27.16 18.13
CA GLU A 67 -14.40 -26.00 17.27
C GLU A 67 -15.84 -25.50 17.47
N ILE A 68 -16.09 -24.22 17.22
CA ILE A 68 -17.39 -23.58 17.41
C ILE A 68 -18.14 -23.55 16.08
N LYS A 69 -19.33 -24.15 16.06
CA LYS A 69 -20.18 -24.13 14.88
C LYS A 69 -20.95 -22.80 14.88
N GLN A 70 -20.52 -21.85 14.05
CA GLN A 70 -21.22 -20.58 13.93
C GLN A 70 -22.67 -20.82 13.47
N SER A 71 -23.63 -20.56 14.35
CA SER A 71 -25.04 -20.52 13.98
C SER A 71 -25.21 -19.43 12.91
N LYS A 72 -25.64 -19.82 11.71
CA LYS A 72 -26.19 -18.88 10.73
C LYS A 72 -27.37 -18.16 11.38
N LYS A 73 -27.13 -16.98 11.95
CA LYS A 73 -28.18 -15.98 12.07
C LYS A 73 -28.63 -15.72 10.64
N THR A 74 -29.89 -16.03 10.34
CA THR A 74 -30.58 -15.49 9.18
C THR A 74 -30.63 -13.98 9.35
N ASN A 75 -29.57 -13.28 8.95
CA ASN A 75 -29.62 -11.84 8.74
C ASN A 75 -30.61 -11.62 7.60
N ASN A 76 -31.81 -11.23 7.98
CA ASN A 76 -32.86 -10.85 7.05
C ASN A 76 -32.43 -9.50 6.47
N PHE A 77 -31.92 -9.51 5.24
CA PHE A 77 -31.49 -8.30 4.53
C PHE A 77 -32.59 -7.87 3.55
N ILE A 78 -32.80 -6.56 3.41
CA ILE A 78 -33.51 -6.01 2.25
C ILE A 78 -32.52 -5.51 1.20
N ARG A 79 -32.88 -5.63 -0.08
CA ARG A 79 -32.13 -5.02 -1.18
C ARG A 79 -32.68 -3.63 -1.45
N VAL A 80 -31.84 -2.62 -1.29
CA VAL A 80 -32.17 -1.22 -1.59
C VAL A 80 -31.54 -0.86 -2.94
N PRO A 81 -32.32 -0.48 -3.96
CA PRO A 81 -31.77 -0.10 -5.27
C PRO A 81 -30.96 1.19 -5.17
N ILE A 82 -29.81 1.23 -5.85
CA ILE A 82 -29.06 2.47 -6.07
C ILE A 82 -29.64 3.14 -7.31
N LEU A 83 -30.13 4.37 -7.17
CA LEU A 83 -30.83 5.07 -8.25
C LEU A 83 -29.99 6.15 -8.95
N GLY A 84 -28.76 6.38 -8.50
CA GLY A 84 -27.83 7.31 -9.15
C GLY A 84 -27.12 8.25 -8.16
N ASN A 85 -26.74 9.42 -8.66
CA ASN A 85 -26.04 10.46 -7.90
C ASN A 85 -26.99 11.60 -7.50
N ILE A 86 -26.73 12.24 -6.37
CA ILE A 86 -27.45 13.45 -5.94
C ILE A 86 -26.46 14.55 -5.60
N THR A 87 -26.75 15.75 -6.09
CA THR A 87 -25.93 16.91 -5.79
C THR A 87 -26.27 17.51 -4.43
N ALA A 88 -25.23 17.78 -3.67
CA ALA A 88 -25.24 18.69 -2.55
C ALA A 88 -25.13 20.15 -3.07
N GLY A 89 -24.54 20.39 -4.24
CA GLY A 89 -24.29 21.72 -4.81
C GLY A 89 -25.37 22.27 -5.76
N LYS A 90 -24.92 22.93 -6.84
CA LYS A 90 -25.80 23.36 -7.94
C LYS A 90 -26.52 22.15 -8.53
N PRO A 91 -27.79 22.30 -8.91
CA PRO A 91 -28.63 21.15 -9.10
C PRO A 91 -28.37 20.57 -10.51
N ILE A 92 -28.44 19.25 -10.66
CA ILE A 92 -28.13 18.48 -11.90
C ILE A 92 -29.28 17.49 -12.13
N GLU A 93 -29.57 17.16 -13.39
CA GLU A 93 -30.50 16.09 -13.75
C GLU A 93 -30.10 14.76 -13.09
N ALA A 94 -31.06 14.12 -12.43
CA ALA A 94 -30.86 12.80 -11.84
C ALA A 94 -30.77 11.75 -12.96
N ILE A 95 -29.55 11.29 -13.27
CA ILE A 95 -29.35 10.20 -14.22
C ILE A 95 -29.64 8.87 -13.51
N GLU A 96 -30.71 8.19 -13.92
CA GLU A 96 -31.06 6.83 -13.46
C GLU A 96 -30.11 5.79 -14.05
N GLU A 97 -28.95 5.58 -13.44
CA GLU A 97 -28.12 4.40 -13.75
C GLU A 97 -28.59 3.21 -12.92
N LYS A 98 -29.20 2.19 -13.56
CA LYS A 98 -29.55 0.89 -12.95
C LYS A 98 -28.30 0.04 -12.65
N ASN A 99 -27.40 0.52 -11.79
CA ASN A 99 -26.16 -0.18 -11.44
C ASN A 99 -26.07 -0.44 -9.93
N GLY A 100 -26.80 -1.47 -9.46
CA GLY A 100 -26.54 -2.12 -8.17
C GLY A 100 -27.63 -2.00 -7.09
N SER A 101 -27.48 -2.80 -6.03
CA SER A 101 -28.35 -2.77 -4.84
C SER A 101 -27.53 -2.92 -3.56
N LEU A 102 -27.87 -2.18 -2.51
CA LEU A 102 -27.28 -2.29 -1.19
C LEU A 102 -28.04 -3.33 -0.35
N LYS A 103 -27.33 -4.20 0.37
CA LYS A 103 -27.93 -5.09 1.36
C LYS A 103 -27.93 -4.39 2.72
N ILE A 104 -29.11 -4.11 3.26
CA ILE A 104 -29.26 -3.48 4.58
C ILE A 104 -29.98 -4.45 5.53
N SER A 105 -29.52 -4.54 6.78
CA SER A 105 -30.15 -5.40 7.78
C SER A 105 -31.53 -4.88 8.17
N ILE A 106 -32.53 -5.77 8.25
CA ILE A 106 -33.90 -5.42 8.68
C ILE A 106 -33.94 -4.88 10.13
N SER A 107 -32.92 -5.17 10.95
CA SER A 107 -32.81 -4.61 12.30
C SER A 107 -32.60 -3.10 12.35
N GLU A 108 -32.27 -2.46 11.21
CA GLU A 108 -31.85 -1.06 11.15
C GLU A 108 -32.89 -0.15 10.46
N ILE A 109 -33.95 -0.70 9.87
CA ILE A 109 -34.93 0.03 9.06
C ILE A 109 -36.31 -0.66 9.05
N GLU A 110 -37.38 0.11 8.90
CA GLU A 110 -38.76 -0.40 8.86
C GLU A 110 -39.01 -1.26 7.61
N LYS A 111 -39.48 -2.50 7.81
CA LYS A 111 -39.64 -3.50 6.74
C LYS A 111 -40.70 -3.16 5.69
N SER A 112 -41.74 -2.39 6.05
CA SER A 112 -42.89 -2.06 5.17
C SER A 112 -42.65 -0.84 4.28
N ALA A 113 -41.62 -0.05 4.54
CA ALA A 113 -41.33 1.16 3.77
C ALA A 113 -40.48 0.85 2.52
N LYS A 114 -40.63 1.69 1.49
CA LYS A 114 -39.81 1.62 0.28
C LYS A 114 -38.57 2.49 0.44
N TYR A 115 -37.40 1.94 0.12
CA TYR A 115 -36.13 2.65 0.20
C TYR A 115 -35.41 2.70 -1.14
N TYR A 116 -34.55 3.68 -1.31
CA TYR A 116 -33.57 3.75 -2.39
C TYR A 116 -32.29 4.42 -1.88
N ALA A 117 -31.19 4.29 -2.61
CA ALA A 117 -29.92 4.90 -2.25
C ALA A 117 -29.39 5.82 -3.35
N LEU A 118 -28.77 6.92 -2.95
CA LEU A 118 -28.12 7.88 -3.85
C LEU A 118 -26.69 8.16 -3.37
N ARG A 119 -25.76 8.36 -4.31
CA ARG A 119 -24.39 8.79 -4.01
C ARG A 119 -24.33 10.30 -3.92
N VAL A 120 -23.72 10.84 -2.87
CA VAL A 120 -23.61 12.29 -2.65
C VAL A 120 -22.48 12.86 -3.50
N ILE A 121 -22.75 13.98 -4.17
CA ILE A 121 -21.75 14.79 -4.90
C ILE A 121 -21.76 16.22 -4.35
N GLY A 122 -20.64 16.67 -3.80
CA GLY A 122 -20.41 18.02 -3.25
C GLY A 122 -20.53 18.11 -1.74
N GLU A 123 -20.28 19.31 -1.21
CA GLU A 123 -20.02 19.51 0.23
C GLU A 123 -21.16 20.16 1.03
N SER A 124 -22.36 20.36 0.48
CA SER A 124 -23.38 21.20 1.15
C SER A 124 -23.92 20.63 2.47
N MET A 125 -23.66 19.36 2.74
CA MET A 125 -24.15 18.65 3.93
C MET A 125 -23.00 18.21 4.86
N LYS A 126 -21.78 18.72 4.65
CA LYS A 126 -20.57 18.29 5.38
C LYS A 126 -20.66 18.43 6.91
N GLU A 127 -21.36 19.47 7.39
CA GLU A 127 -21.50 19.71 8.83
C GLU A 127 -22.50 18.75 9.50
N GLU A 128 -23.35 18.07 8.73
CA GLU A 128 -24.15 16.93 9.20
C GLU A 128 -23.39 15.60 9.06
N GLY A 129 -22.10 15.66 8.71
CA GLY A 129 -21.29 14.48 8.44
C GLY A 129 -21.72 13.73 7.17
N ILE A 130 -22.33 14.39 6.20
CA ILE A 130 -22.57 13.82 4.87
C ILE A 130 -21.51 14.41 3.93
N PHE A 131 -20.53 13.58 3.55
CA PHE A 131 -19.39 14.00 2.75
C PHE A 131 -19.55 13.63 1.28
N ASP A 132 -18.76 14.28 0.42
CA ASP A 132 -18.67 13.92 -1.00
C ASP A 132 -18.29 12.44 -1.16
N GLY A 133 -19.04 11.71 -1.99
CA GLY A 133 -18.86 10.28 -2.23
C GLY A 133 -19.62 9.33 -1.29
N ASP A 134 -20.23 9.83 -0.21
CA ASP A 134 -21.04 9.01 0.71
C ASP A 134 -22.28 8.42 0.00
N MET A 135 -22.75 7.27 0.47
CA MET A 135 -24.03 6.69 0.05
C MET A 135 -25.10 7.03 1.09
N VAL A 136 -26.16 7.74 0.69
CA VAL A 136 -27.32 8.00 1.56
C VAL A 136 -28.45 7.05 1.23
N VAL A 137 -29.08 6.48 2.26
CA VAL A 137 -30.27 5.64 2.15
C VAL A 137 -31.48 6.50 2.47
N ILE A 138 -32.44 6.50 1.56
CA ILE A 138 -33.61 7.36 1.59
C ILE A 138 -34.87 6.51 1.74
N LYS A 139 -35.71 6.85 2.72
CA LYS A 139 -37.07 6.34 2.85
C LYS A 139 -37.97 7.15 1.90
N LYS A 140 -38.61 6.48 0.94
CA LYS A 140 -39.49 7.12 -0.04
C LYS A 140 -40.77 7.59 0.64
N GLN A 141 -40.94 8.90 0.76
CA GLN A 141 -42.10 9.55 1.35
C GLN A 141 -42.22 10.99 0.82
N ALA A 142 -43.45 11.52 0.78
CA ALA A 142 -43.75 12.85 0.24
C ALA A 142 -43.80 13.96 1.31
N VAL A 143 -43.64 13.60 2.59
CA VAL A 143 -43.72 14.53 3.73
C VAL A 143 -42.47 14.41 4.58
N ALA A 144 -42.05 15.50 5.20
CA ALA A 144 -40.91 15.54 6.12
C ALA A 144 -41.15 16.57 7.23
N GLU A 145 -40.55 16.33 8.38
CA GLU A 145 -40.58 17.23 9.54
C GLU A 145 -39.46 18.27 9.46
N ASN A 146 -39.62 19.38 10.18
CA ASN A 146 -38.62 20.43 10.25
C ASN A 146 -37.28 19.89 10.78
N GLY A 147 -36.19 20.21 10.09
CA GLY A 147 -34.83 19.80 10.42
C GLY A 147 -34.41 18.47 9.82
N GLN A 148 -35.32 17.70 9.20
CA GLN A 148 -34.94 16.45 8.51
C GLN A 148 -34.16 16.74 7.22
N THR A 149 -33.17 15.90 6.94
CA THR A 149 -32.43 15.91 5.67
C THR A 149 -33.24 15.17 4.61
N ILE A 150 -33.58 15.87 3.53
CA ILE A 150 -34.47 15.37 2.47
C ILE A 150 -33.81 15.38 1.09
N VAL A 151 -34.35 14.56 0.19
CA VAL A 151 -34.19 14.71 -1.25
C VAL A 151 -35.32 15.62 -1.74
N ALA A 152 -34.98 16.84 -2.11
CA ALA A 152 -35.88 17.82 -2.69
C ALA A 152 -35.67 17.92 -4.20
N ILE A 153 -36.74 17.94 -4.98
CA ILE A 153 -36.69 18.38 -6.37
C ILE A 153 -37.00 19.87 -6.39
N ILE A 154 -36.11 20.63 -7.03
CA ILE A 154 -36.25 22.06 -7.28
C ILE A 154 -36.31 22.30 -8.79
N ASP A 155 -36.56 23.56 -9.20
CA ASP A 155 -36.79 24.00 -10.58
C ASP A 155 -35.87 23.26 -11.60
N ASP A 156 -36.41 22.91 -12.77
CA ASP A 156 -35.78 22.08 -13.81
C ASP A 156 -35.55 20.59 -13.46
N ASN A 157 -36.36 20.04 -12.55
CA ASN A 157 -36.37 18.60 -12.22
C ASN A 157 -35.07 18.10 -11.57
N GLN A 158 -34.32 19.01 -10.96
CA GLN A 158 -33.00 18.71 -10.41
C GLN A 158 -33.09 18.36 -8.93
N ALA A 159 -32.41 17.27 -8.53
CA ALA A 159 -32.45 16.76 -7.16
C ALA A 159 -31.35 17.35 -6.28
N THR A 160 -31.70 17.82 -5.08
CA THR A 160 -30.75 18.31 -4.07
C THR A 160 -30.97 17.71 -2.69
N LEU A 161 -29.89 17.59 -1.92
CA LEU A 161 -29.92 17.17 -0.52
C LEU A 161 -29.81 18.37 0.43
N LYS A 162 -30.82 18.62 1.26
CA LYS A 162 -30.89 19.76 2.21
C LYS A 162 -31.72 19.43 3.46
N LYS A 163 -31.54 20.19 4.54
CA LYS A 163 -32.49 20.22 5.65
C LYS A 163 -33.72 21.04 5.28
N ILE A 164 -34.92 20.53 5.53
CA ILE A 164 -36.16 21.28 5.26
C ILE A 164 -36.68 21.96 6.53
N TYR A 165 -37.15 23.19 6.40
CA TYR A 165 -37.90 23.91 7.43
C TYR A 165 -39.12 24.58 6.79
N ARG A 166 -40.28 24.47 7.44
CA ARG A 166 -41.51 25.14 7.06
C ARG A 166 -41.59 26.48 7.81
N ASP A 167 -41.38 27.57 7.08
CA ASP A 167 -41.66 28.92 7.54
C ASP A 167 -43.13 29.28 7.24
N LYS A 168 -43.67 30.38 7.81
CA LYS A 168 -45.11 30.73 7.74
C LYS A 168 -45.75 30.58 6.35
N ASN A 169 -45.07 31.03 5.28
CA ASN A 169 -45.58 31.02 3.89
C ASN A 169 -44.61 30.39 2.86
N ARG A 170 -43.59 29.65 3.30
CA ARG A 170 -42.56 29.08 2.40
C ARG A 170 -41.77 27.95 3.06
N PHE A 171 -41.12 27.14 2.25
CA PHE A 171 -40.09 26.20 2.68
C PHE A 171 -38.71 26.82 2.57
N ARG A 172 -37.89 26.55 3.58
CA ARG A 172 -36.45 26.84 3.61
C ARG A 172 -35.69 25.53 3.50
N LEU A 173 -34.95 25.37 2.41
CA LEU A 173 -33.99 24.29 2.19
C LEU A 173 -32.61 24.78 2.63
N GLN A 174 -32.23 24.38 3.83
CA GLN A 174 -31.02 24.79 4.51
C GLN A 174 -29.87 23.83 4.18
N PRO A 175 -28.77 24.29 3.56
CA PRO A 175 -27.52 23.54 3.55
C PRO A 175 -26.98 23.43 4.97
N ALA A 176 -26.35 22.30 5.31
CA ALA A 176 -25.61 22.20 6.56
C ALA A 176 -24.29 22.96 6.50
N ASN A 177 -23.70 23.12 5.32
CA ASN A 177 -22.48 23.89 5.12
C ASN A 177 -22.75 25.39 5.32
N GLN A 178 -22.17 25.98 6.36
CA GLN A 178 -22.31 27.39 6.73
C GLN A 178 -21.82 28.36 5.64
N ALA A 179 -20.94 27.91 4.74
CA ALA A 179 -20.47 28.72 3.61
C ALA A 179 -21.50 28.82 2.47
N MET A 180 -22.67 28.18 2.58
CA MET A 180 -23.72 28.15 1.54
C MET A 180 -25.01 28.80 2.03
N LEU A 181 -25.66 29.56 1.14
CA LEU A 181 -26.91 30.26 1.46
C LEU A 181 -28.13 29.31 1.39
N PRO A 182 -29.17 29.52 2.24
CA PRO A 182 -30.41 28.77 2.17
C PRO A 182 -31.20 29.04 0.88
N ILE A 183 -31.92 28.04 0.40
CA ILE A 183 -32.84 28.17 -0.74
C ILE A 183 -34.26 28.29 -0.20
N PHE A 184 -34.99 29.33 -0.60
CA PHE A 184 -36.38 29.54 -0.19
C PHE A 184 -37.33 29.28 -1.37
N ARG A 185 -38.42 28.54 -1.12
CA ARG A 185 -39.43 28.20 -2.12
C ARG A 185 -40.84 28.18 -1.54
N LYS A 186 -41.84 28.53 -2.34
CA LYS A 186 -43.26 28.41 -1.92
C LYS A 186 -43.70 26.95 -1.85
N GLU A 187 -43.21 26.14 -2.78
CA GLU A 187 -43.50 24.71 -2.90
C GLU A 187 -42.20 23.92 -3.08
N VAL A 188 -42.16 22.70 -2.55
CA VAL A 188 -41.01 21.78 -2.68
C VAL A 188 -41.58 20.37 -2.87
N GLU A 189 -41.10 19.66 -3.89
CA GLU A 189 -41.39 18.23 -4.03
C GLU A 189 -40.38 17.42 -3.22
N ILE A 190 -40.87 16.66 -2.23
CA ILE A 190 -40.06 15.77 -1.40
C ILE A 190 -40.12 14.36 -1.99
N ARG A 191 -38.97 13.79 -2.36
CA ARG A 191 -38.88 12.40 -2.86
C ARG A 191 -38.57 11.39 -1.75
N GLY A 192 -38.03 11.87 -0.62
CA GLY A 192 -37.84 11.06 0.57
C GLY A 192 -36.95 11.72 1.63
N VAL A 193 -36.84 11.04 2.77
CA VAL A 193 -36.05 11.46 3.94
C VAL A 193 -34.83 10.55 4.10
N VAL A 194 -33.66 11.14 4.37
CA VAL A 194 -32.44 10.37 4.66
C VAL A 194 -32.57 9.70 6.01
N VAL A 195 -32.44 8.37 6.02
CA VAL A 195 -32.55 7.55 7.23
C VAL A 195 -31.23 6.91 7.64
N LYS A 196 -30.28 6.77 6.71
CA LYS A 196 -28.97 6.19 6.98
C LYS A 196 -27.91 6.79 6.06
N ILE A 197 -26.72 7.02 6.60
CA ILE A 197 -25.53 7.39 5.85
C ILE A 197 -24.60 6.16 5.88
N ILE A 198 -24.21 5.69 4.70
CA ILE A 198 -23.24 4.62 4.51
C ILE A 198 -21.98 5.29 4.00
N ARG A 199 -21.05 5.53 4.93
CA ARG A 199 -19.70 5.97 4.59
C ARG A 199 -18.89 4.77 4.18
N ASN A 200 -18.11 4.91 3.12
CA ASN A 200 -17.23 3.85 2.63
C ASN A 200 -15.99 3.66 3.52
N PHE A 201 -16.19 3.35 4.80
CA PHE A 201 -15.19 2.64 5.59
C PHE A 201 -15.33 1.12 5.43
N GLU A 202 -16.43 0.62 4.84
CA GLU A 202 -16.72 -0.82 4.77
C GLU A 202 -17.18 -1.38 3.40
N ASN A 203 -17.28 -0.59 2.32
CA ASN A 203 -17.35 -1.16 0.95
C ASN A 203 -15.98 -1.11 0.26
N MET A 204 -15.06 -1.90 0.81
CA MET A 204 -14.20 -2.68 -0.04
C MET A 204 -14.64 -4.14 0.11
N ASP A 205 -15.40 -4.63 -0.87
CA ASP A 205 -15.75 -6.04 -1.12
C ASP A 205 -15.19 -7.08 -0.13
N ILE A 206 -15.92 -7.40 0.96
CA ILE A 206 -15.53 -8.47 1.89
C ILE A 206 -15.79 -9.87 1.30
N SER A 207 -16.41 -9.98 0.12
CA SER A 207 -16.51 -11.25 -0.60
C SER A 207 -15.49 -11.42 -1.74
N ASN A 208 -14.49 -10.53 -1.90
CA ASN A 208 -13.34 -10.79 -2.78
C ASN A 208 -12.07 -9.95 -2.55
N LYS A 209 -11.94 -9.18 -1.46
CA LYS A 209 -10.64 -8.64 -1.02
C LYS A 209 -9.73 -9.81 -0.63
N GLN A 210 -8.81 -10.18 -1.51
CA GLN A 210 -7.53 -10.74 -1.05
C GLN A 210 -7.01 -9.80 0.04
N LYS A 211 -6.71 -10.34 1.23
CA LYS A 211 -6.00 -9.60 2.27
C LYS A 211 -4.76 -8.96 1.61
N LEU A 212 -4.71 -7.64 1.55
CA LEU A 212 -3.56 -6.92 1.01
C LEU A 212 -2.42 -7.06 2.03
N PHE A 213 -1.31 -7.63 1.59
CA PHE A 213 -0.11 -7.73 2.43
C PHE A 213 0.49 -6.33 2.60
N ARG A 214 0.75 -5.97 3.86
CA ARG A 214 1.25 -4.65 4.23
C ARG A 214 2.77 -4.63 4.21
N THR A 215 3.35 -3.55 3.70
CA THR A 215 4.79 -3.36 3.61
C THR A 215 5.26 -2.17 4.44
N LEU A 216 6.47 -2.31 4.98
CA LEU A 216 7.23 -1.24 5.62
C LEU A 216 8.48 -0.95 4.76
N ASP A 217 8.65 0.28 4.29
CA ASP A 217 9.69 0.68 3.32
C ASP A 217 10.80 1.51 3.99
N LEU A 218 11.94 0.88 4.27
CA LEU A 218 13.11 1.53 4.85
C LEU A 218 14.07 2.03 3.77
N PHE A 219 14.77 3.14 4.05
CA PHE A 219 15.65 3.79 3.08
C PHE A 219 14.92 4.05 1.76
N ALA A 220 13.68 4.52 1.89
CA ALA A 220 12.70 4.51 0.81
C ALA A 220 13.10 5.42 -0.36
N GLY A 221 13.93 6.44 -0.11
CA GLY A 221 14.28 7.47 -1.05
C GLY A 221 13.03 8.09 -1.68
N VAL A 222 12.83 7.80 -2.96
CA VAL A 222 11.68 8.30 -3.75
C VAL A 222 10.61 7.22 -4.00
N GLY A 223 10.65 6.12 -3.23
CA GLY A 223 9.63 5.07 -3.22
C GLY A 223 9.71 4.07 -4.36
N GLY A 224 10.92 3.83 -4.90
CA GLY A 224 11.10 2.89 -6.01
C GLY A 224 10.77 1.44 -5.63
N ILE A 225 11.10 1.01 -4.40
CA ILE A 225 10.78 -0.34 -3.92
C ILE A 225 9.28 -0.43 -3.62
N ARG A 226 8.74 0.51 -2.85
CA ARG A 226 7.29 0.68 -2.63
C ARG A 226 6.49 0.57 -3.93
N LEU A 227 6.83 1.35 -4.95
CA LEU A 227 6.08 1.38 -6.20
C LEU A 227 6.06 0.02 -6.90
N GLY A 228 7.15 -0.75 -6.84
CA GLY A 228 7.18 -2.11 -7.36
C GLY A 228 6.24 -3.06 -6.59
N PHE A 229 6.22 -2.96 -5.26
CA PHE A 229 5.33 -3.77 -4.41
C PHE A 229 3.85 -3.37 -4.56
N GLU A 230 3.52 -2.09 -4.60
CA GLU A 230 2.14 -1.63 -4.79
C GLU A 230 1.59 -2.08 -6.15
N LYS A 231 2.41 -2.08 -7.21
CA LYS A 231 2.04 -2.66 -8.52
C LYS A 231 1.81 -4.16 -8.51
N ALA A 232 2.42 -4.89 -7.57
CA ALA A 232 2.16 -6.31 -7.34
C ALA A 232 0.94 -6.55 -6.42
N GLY A 233 0.31 -5.49 -5.90
CA GLY A 233 -0.86 -5.56 -5.04
C GLY A 233 -0.54 -5.78 -3.56
N PHE A 234 0.52 -5.12 -3.08
CA PHE A 234 0.80 -4.89 -1.65
C PHE A 234 0.40 -3.46 -1.26
N GLU A 235 0.34 -3.18 0.04
CA GLU A 235 0.02 -1.86 0.57
C GLU A 235 1.12 -1.34 1.50
N THR A 236 1.74 -0.21 1.18
CA THR A 236 2.78 0.36 2.06
C THR A 236 2.18 1.20 3.17
N VAL A 237 2.37 0.76 4.41
CA VAL A 237 1.82 1.41 5.62
C VAL A 237 2.82 2.32 6.32
N PHE A 238 4.12 2.18 6.03
CA PHE A 238 5.18 2.99 6.63
C PHE A 238 6.31 3.18 5.65
N ALA A 239 6.91 4.36 5.64
CA ALA A 239 8.12 4.63 4.88
C ALA A 239 9.06 5.61 5.60
N ASN A 240 10.36 5.31 5.58
CA ASN A 240 11.38 6.14 6.20
C ASN A 240 12.59 6.34 5.30
N ASP A 241 13.14 7.55 5.33
CA ASP A 241 14.48 7.89 4.83
C ASP A 241 15.05 9.04 5.66
N PHE A 242 16.37 9.20 5.72
CA PHE A 242 16.99 10.32 6.44
C PHE A 242 17.21 11.56 5.54
N GLU A 243 17.21 11.40 4.22
CA GLU A 243 17.48 12.48 3.26
C GLU A 243 16.23 13.36 3.06
N LYS A 244 16.19 14.51 3.72
CA LYS A 244 15.06 15.45 3.63
C LYS A 244 14.64 15.80 2.20
N LYS A 245 15.58 15.88 1.25
CA LYS A 245 15.28 16.26 -0.14
C LYS A 245 14.41 15.24 -0.88
N CYS A 246 14.38 13.97 -0.47
CA CYS A 246 13.55 12.97 -1.15
C CYS A 246 12.08 13.01 -0.72
N LYS A 247 11.77 13.57 0.47
CA LYS A 247 10.40 13.70 0.99
C LYS A 247 9.46 14.36 0.02
N GLU A 248 9.88 15.46 -0.59
CA GLU A 248 9.02 16.20 -1.50
C GLU A 248 8.66 15.38 -2.75
N THR A 249 9.65 14.72 -3.37
CA THR A 249 9.39 13.82 -4.50
C THR A 249 8.53 12.62 -4.07
N TYR A 250 8.77 12.06 -2.89
CA TYR A 250 8.01 10.93 -2.37
C TYR A 250 6.54 11.31 -2.12
N ASP A 251 6.29 12.35 -1.32
CA ASP A 251 4.97 12.76 -0.87
C ASP A 251 4.09 13.29 -2.01
N LEU A 252 4.71 13.75 -3.11
CA LEU A 252 4.03 14.13 -4.35
C LEU A 252 3.41 12.94 -5.08
N ASN A 253 3.99 11.74 -4.94
CA ASN A 253 3.59 10.54 -5.68
C ASN A 253 2.80 9.54 -4.84
N PHE A 254 2.84 9.65 -3.51
CA PHE A 254 2.20 8.70 -2.60
C PHE A 254 1.28 9.40 -1.60
N ASN A 255 0.01 9.01 -1.59
CA ASN A 255 -1.03 9.66 -0.77
C ASN A 255 -1.40 8.90 0.51
N THR A 256 -1.16 7.59 0.58
CA THR A 256 -1.59 6.76 1.71
C THR A 256 -0.67 6.87 2.93
N SER A 257 0.64 6.75 2.72
CA SER A 257 1.66 6.89 3.75
C SER A 257 2.72 7.88 3.26
N LYS A 258 2.92 8.96 4.02
CA LYS A 258 3.92 9.99 3.73
C LYS A 258 5.30 9.56 4.25
N LEU A 259 6.36 10.11 3.67
CA LEU A 259 7.72 9.78 4.08
C LEU A 259 8.05 10.40 5.44
N ILE A 260 8.46 9.57 6.39
CA ILE A 260 9.02 10.01 7.67
C ILE A 260 10.51 10.28 7.48
N VAL A 261 10.89 11.56 7.63
CA VAL A 261 12.29 11.99 7.54
C VAL A 261 12.95 11.90 8.90
N GLU A 262 13.60 10.78 9.17
CA GLU A 262 14.32 10.56 10.43
C GLU A 262 15.41 9.50 10.21
N ASP A 263 16.43 9.54 11.06
CA ASP A 263 17.41 8.49 11.20
C ASP A 263 16.76 7.21 11.76
N ILE A 264 16.86 6.09 11.03
CA ILE A 264 16.26 4.81 11.43
C ILE A 264 16.71 4.33 12.83
N ARG A 265 17.88 4.77 13.28
CA ARG A 265 18.41 4.48 14.63
C ARG A 265 17.60 5.12 15.75
N LYS A 266 16.85 6.19 15.45
CA LYS A 266 15.99 6.90 16.41
C LYS A 266 14.54 6.45 16.38
N ILE A 267 14.16 5.60 15.42
CA ILE A 267 12.78 5.10 15.32
C ILE A 267 12.63 3.91 16.26
N GLY A 268 11.76 4.07 17.26
CA GLY A 268 11.40 3.05 18.23
C GLY A 268 10.64 1.91 17.57
N ILE A 269 10.75 0.70 18.14
CA ILE A 269 10.01 -0.47 17.63
C ILE A 269 8.50 -0.27 17.80
N ASP A 270 8.09 0.36 18.90
CA ASP A 270 6.67 0.59 19.22
C ASP A 270 6.02 1.65 18.34
N ASP A 271 6.83 2.52 17.70
CA ASP A 271 6.35 3.54 16.75
C ASP A 271 6.05 2.95 15.36
N LEU A 272 6.48 1.72 15.09
CA LEU A 272 6.27 1.06 13.80
C LEU A 272 4.89 0.40 13.76
N PRO A 273 4.09 0.64 12.71
CA PRO A 273 2.81 -0.05 12.55
C PRO A 273 3.03 -1.54 12.30
N GLU A 274 1.96 -2.31 12.37
CA GLU A 274 2.01 -3.72 11.98
C GLU A 274 2.17 -3.86 10.45
N PHE A 275 3.03 -4.77 10.00
CA PHE A 275 3.29 -5.04 8.59
C PHE A 275 3.62 -6.51 8.35
N ASP A 276 3.44 -6.98 7.11
CA ASP A 276 3.71 -8.36 6.72
C ASP A 276 5.12 -8.50 6.10
N PHE A 277 5.58 -7.47 5.36
CA PHE A 277 6.88 -7.49 4.67
C PHE A 277 7.72 -6.25 4.97
N LEU A 278 9.01 -6.45 5.26
CA LEU A 278 10.00 -5.38 5.36
C LEU A 278 10.74 -5.19 4.03
N LEU A 279 10.84 -3.96 3.57
CA LEU A 279 11.54 -3.57 2.35
C LEU A 279 12.71 -2.65 2.69
N GLY A 280 13.85 -2.79 2.02
CA GLY A 280 14.99 -1.91 2.29
C GLY A 280 16.10 -1.91 1.23
N GLY A 281 16.38 -0.73 0.65
CA GLY A 281 17.55 -0.48 -0.19
C GLY A 281 18.68 0.15 0.62
N PHE A 282 19.35 -0.64 1.47
CA PHE A 282 20.27 -0.10 2.47
C PHE A 282 21.67 0.24 1.87
N PRO A 283 22.36 1.25 2.40
CA PRO A 283 23.72 1.60 1.96
C PRO A 283 24.73 0.45 2.17
N CYS A 284 25.66 0.29 1.23
CA CYS A 284 26.77 -0.68 1.33
C CYS A 284 27.84 -0.17 2.32
N GLN A 285 28.03 -0.85 3.45
CA GLN A 285 29.00 -0.50 4.49
C GLN A 285 29.79 -1.74 4.95
N ALA A 286 31.07 -1.58 5.26
CA ALA A 286 31.90 -2.63 5.84
C ALA A 286 31.49 -2.97 7.28
N PHE A 287 31.59 -4.24 7.68
CA PHE A 287 31.48 -4.66 9.08
C PHE A 287 32.87 -4.77 9.70
N SER A 288 33.13 -4.06 10.80
CA SER A 288 34.37 -4.26 11.56
C SER A 288 34.27 -5.52 12.45
N ILE A 289 35.40 -6.20 12.69
CA ILE A 289 35.45 -7.42 13.54
C ILE A 289 34.93 -7.13 14.96
N ALA A 290 35.28 -5.97 15.52
CA ALA A 290 34.82 -5.54 16.84
C ALA A 290 33.32 -5.21 16.86
N GLY A 291 32.80 -4.57 15.81
CA GLY A 291 31.37 -4.27 15.67
C GLY A 291 30.52 -5.53 15.45
N HIS A 292 31.01 -6.48 14.64
CA HIS A 292 30.35 -7.77 14.44
C HIS A 292 30.22 -8.57 15.74
N ARG A 293 31.29 -8.66 16.53
CA ARG A 293 31.27 -9.39 17.82
C ARG A 293 30.31 -8.78 18.84
N LYS A 294 30.04 -7.48 18.74
CA LYS A 294 29.04 -6.81 19.57
C LYS A 294 27.62 -6.93 19.02
N GLY A 295 27.44 -7.15 17.72
CA GLY A 295 26.12 -7.32 17.10
C GLY A 295 25.15 -6.21 17.51
N PHE A 296 23.97 -6.58 18.03
CA PHE A 296 22.97 -5.65 18.58
C PHE A 296 23.41 -4.91 19.87
N LYS A 297 24.53 -5.29 20.49
CA LYS A 297 25.02 -4.76 21.77
C LYS A 297 26.17 -3.74 21.59
N ASP A 298 26.34 -3.15 20.42
CA ASP A 298 27.36 -2.10 20.24
C ASP A 298 26.92 -0.77 20.87
N GLU A 299 27.28 -0.57 22.14
CA GLU A 299 27.01 0.64 22.95
C GLU A 299 27.57 1.94 22.35
N LYS A 300 28.49 1.88 21.37
CA LYS A 300 29.09 3.07 20.74
C LYS A 300 28.28 3.66 19.58
N GLY A 301 27.11 3.10 19.26
CA GLY A 301 26.22 3.63 18.21
C GLY A 301 26.84 3.66 16.81
N ARG A 302 27.94 2.94 16.58
CA ARG A 302 28.59 2.77 15.26
C ARG A 302 27.86 1.71 14.41
N GLY A 303 26.54 1.63 14.60
CA GLY A 303 25.66 0.61 14.05
C GLY A 303 25.63 0.71 12.53
N ASN A 304 26.06 -0.37 11.88
CA ASN A 304 25.86 -0.57 10.46
C ASN A 304 24.35 -0.65 10.20
N LEU A 305 23.83 0.07 9.20
CA LEU A 305 22.40 0.20 8.93
C LEU A 305 21.70 -1.14 8.67
N PHE A 306 22.46 -2.18 8.30
CA PHE A 306 21.95 -3.55 8.26
C PHE A 306 21.48 -4.06 9.64
N PHE A 307 22.19 -3.74 10.71
CA PHE A 307 21.79 -4.18 12.05
C PHE A 307 20.55 -3.44 12.57
N ASP A 308 20.28 -2.22 12.10
CA ASP A 308 19.02 -1.53 12.36
C ASP A 308 17.84 -2.24 11.66
N ILE A 309 18.04 -2.72 10.43
CA ILE A 309 17.07 -3.60 9.77
C ILE A 309 16.88 -4.88 10.58
N ALA A 310 17.98 -5.55 10.96
CA ALA A 310 17.94 -6.79 11.72
C ALA A 310 17.24 -6.62 13.08
N ARG A 311 17.37 -5.45 13.73
CA ARG A 311 16.69 -5.10 14.99
C ARG A 311 15.18 -5.07 14.79
N ILE A 312 14.71 -4.48 13.69
CA ILE A 312 13.29 -4.41 13.34
C ILE A 312 12.76 -5.80 12.97
N ILE A 313 13.49 -6.56 12.15
CA ILE A 313 13.11 -7.94 11.79
C ILE A 313 12.99 -8.80 13.06
N LYS A 314 13.96 -8.70 13.98
CA LYS A 314 13.94 -9.45 15.24
C LYS A 314 12.73 -9.13 16.12
N ALA A 315 12.33 -7.87 16.18
CA ALA A 315 11.28 -7.42 17.09
C ALA A 315 9.87 -7.58 16.51
N LYS A 316 9.70 -7.34 15.20
CA LYS A 316 8.39 -7.39 14.51
C LYS A 316 8.13 -8.72 13.81
N GLU A 317 9.17 -9.53 13.60
CA GLU A 317 9.11 -10.85 12.98
C GLU A 317 8.20 -10.94 11.72
N PRO A 318 8.40 -10.08 10.70
CA PRO A 318 7.56 -10.06 9.51
C PRO A 318 7.51 -11.42 8.79
N MET A 319 6.48 -11.64 7.98
CA MET A 319 6.34 -12.83 7.13
C MET A 319 7.56 -13.02 6.23
N GLY A 320 8.09 -11.92 5.70
CA GLY A 320 9.30 -11.92 4.88
C GLY A 320 9.89 -10.53 4.68
N PHE A 321 10.92 -10.44 3.85
CA PHE A 321 11.56 -9.18 3.50
C PHE A 321 12.18 -9.20 2.09
N LEU A 322 12.39 -8.01 1.54
CA LEU A 322 13.26 -7.77 0.39
C LEU A 322 14.31 -6.73 0.75
N LEU A 323 15.58 -7.10 0.64
CA LEU A 323 16.71 -6.19 0.75
C LEU A 323 17.43 -6.06 -0.60
N GLU A 324 17.79 -4.83 -0.96
CA GLU A 324 18.54 -4.52 -2.18
C GLU A 324 19.91 -3.92 -1.84
N ASN A 325 20.93 -4.26 -2.64
CA ASN A 325 22.23 -3.63 -2.55
C ASN A 325 23.01 -3.70 -3.88
N VAL A 326 24.19 -3.07 -3.94
CA VAL A 326 25.11 -3.15 -5.08
C VAL A 326 25.62 -4.57 -5.29
N LYS A 327 25.85 -4.97 -6.56
CA LYS A 327 26.36 -6.32 -6.90
C LYS A 327 27.66 -6.69 -6.16
N ASN A 328 28.50 -5.68 -5.88
CA ASN A 328 29.80 -5.84 -5.26
C ASN A 328 29.71 -6.24 -3.79
N LEU A 329 28.53 -6.21 -3.17
CA LEU A 329 28.33 -6.69 -1.80
C LEU A 329 28.86 -8.13 -1.62
N ARG A 330 28.71 -9.01 -2.63
CA ARG A 330 29.22 -10.40 -2.58
C ARG A 330 30.73 -10.52 -2.42
N GLY A 331 31.49 -9.58 -2.96
CA GLY A 331 32.96 -9.54 -2.85
C GLY A 331 33.46 -8.50 -1.86
N HIS A 332 32.55 -7.80 -1.19
CA HIS A 332 32.90 -6.72 -0.27
C HIS A 332 33.58 -7.30 0.96
N ASP A 333 34.73 -6.71 1.33
CA ASP A 333 35.52 -7.18 2.47
C ASP A 333 35.86 -8.68 2.36
N GLU A 334 36.36 -9.11 1.19
CA GLU A 334 36.67 -10.51 0.87
C GLU A 334 35.46 -11.46 1.03
N GLY A 335 34.26 -10.92 0.83
CA GLY A 335 33.00 -11.66 0.97
C GLY A 335 32.48 -11.78 2.41
N ARG A 336 33.26 -11.35 3.42
CA ARG A 336 32.86 -11.41 4.84
C ARG A 336 31.57 -10.65 5.09
N THR A 337 31.41 -9.48 4.48
CA THR A 337 30.23 -8.62 4.67
C THR A 337 28.94 -9.33 4.26
N PHE A 338 28.94 -9.96 3.09
CA PHE A 338 27.79 -10.71 2.60
C PHE A 338 27.52 -11.96 3.45
N THR A 339 28.56 -12.70 3.83
CA THR A 339 28.43 -13.88 4.69
C THR A 339 27.79 -13.54 6.03
N ILE A 340 28.23 -12.45 6.67
CA ILE A 340 27.66 -11.95 7.94
C ILE A 340 26.17 -11.63 7.78
N ILE A 341 25.81 -10.88 6.74
CA ILE A 341 24.40 -10.53 6.46
C ILE A 341 23.55 -11.79 6.33
N MET A 342 24.00 -12.75 5.52
CA MET A 342 23.26 -13.99 5.28
C MET A 342 23.16 -14.85 6.54
N GLN A 343 24.20 -14.90 7.36
CA GLN A 343 24.20 -15.66 8.61
C GLN A 343 23.27 -15.01 9.64
N GLU A 344 23.30 -13.69 9.79
CA GLU A 344 22.46 -12.98 10.74
C GLU A 344 20.97 -13.13 10.39
N LEU A 345 20.60 -13.00 9.12
CA LEU A 345 19.22 -13.23 8.67
C LEU A 345 18.75 -14.67 8.96
N LYS A 346 19.63 -15.67 8.82
CA LYS A 346 19.34 -17.07 9.19
C LYS A 346 19.22 -17.24 10.71
N ASN A 347 20.08 -16.59 11.49
CA ASN A 347 20.04 -16.62 12.96
C ASN A 347 18.72 -16.02 13.50
N LEU A 348 18.13 -15.06 12.78
CA LEU A 348 16.80 -14.52 13.05
C LEU A 348 15.65 -15.47 12.67
N GLY A 349 15.94 -16.68 12.17
CA GLY A 349 14.95 -17.70 11.83
C GLY A 349 14.38 -17.60 10.42
N TYR A 350 15.01 -16.86 9.51
CA TYR A 350 14.54 -16.72 8.12
C TYR A 350 15.27 -17.65 7.16
N HIS A 351 14.52 -18.17 6.20
CA HIS A 351 15.04 -18.86 5.02
C HIS A 351 15.28 -17.84 3.92
N VAL A 352 16.49 -17.80 3.35
CA VAL A 352 16.95 -16.68 2.52
C VAL A 352 17.49 -17.16 1.17
N LYS A 353 17.01 -16.55 0.08
CA LYS A 353 17.56 -16.68 -1.28
C LYS A 353 18.14 -15.33 -1.73
N SER A 354 19.22 -15.35 -2.52
CA SER A 354 19.78 -14.13 -3.10
C SER A 354 20.20 -14.30 -4.56
N LYS A 355 20.02 -13.25 -5.38
CA LYS A 355 20.41 -13.27 -6.79
C LYS A 355 20.84 -11.88 -7.25
N VAL A 356 21.84 -11.83 -8.13
CA VAL A 356 22.20 -10.59 -8.86
C VAL A 356 21.34 -10.53 -10.10
N LEU A 357 20.59 -9.45 -10.28
CA LEU A 357 19.74 -9.23 -11.44
C LEU A 357 20.15 -7.96 -12.18
N ASN A 358 20.10 -8.01 -13.51
CA ASN A 358 20.34 -6.87 -14.39
C ASN A 358 19.03 -6.25 -14.87
N SER A 359 18.90 -4.93 -14.80
CA SER A 359 17.70 -4.19 -15.21
C SER A 359 17.27 -4.43 -16.65
N MET A 360 18.23 -4.64 -17.57
CA MET A 360 17.94 -4.95 -18.98
C MET A 360 17.39 -6.37 -19.22
N GLU A 361 17.68 -7.31 -18.32
CA GLU A 361 17.26 -8.71 -18.45
C GLU A 361 15.97 -8.95 -17.66
N TYR A 362 15.83 -8.37 -16.48
CA TYR A 362 14.74 -8.70 -15.56
C TYR A 362 13.69 -7.59 -15.43
N GLY A 363 14.00 -6.38 -15.86
CA GLY A 363 13.10 -5.22 -15.78
C GLY A 363 12.56 -4.73 -17.11
N ASN A 364 13.03 -5.26 -18.25
CA ASN A 364 12.79 -4.70 -19.58
C ASN A 364 13.11 -3.20 -19.64
N ILE A 365 14.22 -2.79 -19.02
CA ILE A 365 14.68 -1.40 -18.98
C ILE A 365 16.03 -1.32 -19.70
N PRO A 366 16.25 -0.39 -20.64
CA PRO A 366 17.48 -0.31 -21.41
C PRO A 366 18.58 0.34 -20.58
N GLN A 367 18.94 -0.30 -19.46
CA GLN A 367 19.96 0.12 -18.52
C GLN A 367 20.79 -1.10 -18.09
N ASN A 368 22.11 -1.01 -18.21
CA ASN A 368 23.02 -1.98 -17.62
C ASN A 368 23.22 -1.62 -16.14
N ARG A 369 22.38 -2.20 -15.28
CA ARG A 369 22.40 -1.99 -13.83
C ARG A 369 22.17 -3.32 -13.14
N GLU A 370 23.23 -3.81 -12.52
CA GLU A 370 23.26 -5.04 -11.74
C GLU A 370 23.15 -4.72 -10.25
N ARG A 371 22.25 -5.42 -9.56
CA ARG A 371 22.00 -5.28 -8.13
C ARG A 371 21.77 -6.65 -7.52
N ILE A 372 22.21 -6.83 -6.28
CA ILE A 372 21.89 -8.02 -5.51
C ILE A 372 20.57 -7.78 -4.78
N TYR A 373 19.71 -8.78 -4.87
CA TYR A 373 18.44 -8.83 -4.16
C TYR A 373 18.51 -10.01 -3.19
N ILE A 374 18.11 -9.78 -1.95
CA ILE A 374 18.07 -10.77 -0.88
C ILE A 374 16.61 -10.85 -0.42
N VAL A 375 15.99 -12.00 -0.62
CA VAL A 375 14.60 -12.27 -0.24
C VAL A 375 14.63 -13.31 0.87
N GLY A 376 13.91 -13.04 1.96
CA GLY A 376 13.78 -13.98 3.07
C GLY A 376 12.34 -14.18 3.50
N PHE A 377 12.04 -15.38 3.98
CA PHE A 377 10.73 -15.76 4.53
C PHE A 377 10.90 -16.45 5.87
N LYS A 378 10.01 -16.15 6.82
CA LYS A 378 9.96 -16.86 8.10
C LYS A 378 9.47 -18.29 7.92
N ASN A 379 8.52 -18.49 7.00
CA ASN A 379 8.00 -19.81 6.63
C ASN A 379 8.88 -20.44 5.53
N LYS A 380 9.46 -21.62 5.83
CA LYS A 380 10.27 -22.39 4.88
C LYS A 380 9.54 -22.70 3.58
N ASN A 381 8.26 -23.08 3.63
CA ASN A 381 7.48 -23.46 2.45
C ASN A 381 7.37 -22.32 1.44
N TYR A 382 7.20 -21.07 1.92
CA TYR A 382 7.19 -19.90 1.04
C TYR A 382 8.56 -19.69 0.39
N CYS A 383 9.65 -19.88 1.15
CA CYS A 383 11.00 -19.79 0.59
C CYS A 383 11.28 -20.87 -0.45
N ASP A 384 10.79 -22.10 -0.23
CA ASP A 384 10.96 -23.21 -1.15
C ASP A 384 10.22 -22.95 -2.48
N LYS A 385 8.98 -22.44 -2.41
CA LYS A 385 8.16 -22.05 -3.58
C LYS A 385 8.68 -20.81 -4.32
N PHE A 386 9.30 -19.87 -3.61
CA PHE A 386 9.76 -18.62 -4.21
C PHE A 386 10.94 -18.85 -5.17
N GLU A 387 10.79 -18.41 -6.40
CA GLU A 387 11.89 -18.30 -7.36
C GLU A 387 12.05 -16.86 -7.82
N PHE A 388 13.30 -16.45 -8.09
CA PHE A 388 13.51 -15.14 -8.69
C PHE A 388 12.96 -15.11 -10.12
N PRO A 389 12.49 -13.94 -10.61
CA PRO A 389 11.90 -13.84 -11.94
C PRO A 389 12.89 -14.30 -13.02
N GLU A 390 12.35 -14.83 -14.10
CA GLU A 390 13.12 -15.25 -15.26
C GLU A 390 13.63 -14.06 -16.09
N ALA A 391 14.79 -14.23 -16.71
CA ALA A 391 15.34 -13.25 -17.63
C ALA A 391 14.49 -13.17 -18.90
N LYS A 392 14.28 -11.96 -19.41
CA LYS A 392 13.53 -11.66 -20.61
C LYS A 392 14.37 -10.84 -21.57
N LYS A 393 14.15 -11.04 -22.87
CA LYS A 393 14.80 -10.21 -23.90
C LYS A 393 14.33 -8.77 -23.78
N LEU A 394 15.27 -7.82 -23.80
CA LEU A 394 14.99 -6.38 -23.82
C LEU A 394 14.20 -6.03 -25.10
N LYS A 395 13.04 -5.39 -24.92
CA LYS A 395 12.13 -5.00 -26.02
C LYS A 395 12.14 -3.51 -26.32
N ILE A 396 12.56 -2.68 -25.38
CA ILE A 396 12.58 -1.22 -25.50
C ILE A 396 14.02 -0.69 -25.60
N LYS A 397 14.18 0.45 -26.24
CA LYS A 397 15.44 1.17 -26.43
C LYS A 397 15.46 2.45 -25.59
N VAL A 398 16.65 3.01 -25.36
CA VAL A 398 16.79 4.27 -24.59
C VAL A 398 15.98 5.40 -25.22
N ILE A 399 15.91 5.46 -26.56
CA ILE A 399 15.16 6.47 -27.29
C ILE A 399 13.67 6.49 -26.96
N ASP A 400 13.08 5.34 -26.59
CA ASP A 400 11.66 5.21 -26.25
C ASP A 400 11.32 5.88 -24.90
N LEU A 401 12.35 6.16 -24.09
CA LEU A 401 12.22 6.78 -22.77
C LEU A 401 12.52 8.28 -22.78
N LEU A 402 13.04 8.81 -23.89
CA LEU A 402 13.43 10.21 -24.02
C LEU A 402 12.23 11.15 -24.11
N GLU A 403 12.43 12.39 -23.67
CA GLU A 403 11.46 13.46 -23.83
C GLU A 403 11.51 14.05 -25.24
N LYS A 404 10.33 14.40 -25.77
CA LYS A 404 10.21 15.04 -27.10
C LYS A 404 10.65 16.51 -27.07
N ASN A 405 10.31 17.21 -25.99
CA ASN A 405 10.57 18.63 -25.80
C ASN A 405 11.46 18.80 -24.57
N VAL A 406 12.70 19.22 -24.79
CA VAL A 406 13.72 19.36 -23.74
C VAL A 406 14.20 20.81 -23.68
N ASP A 407 14.33 21.34 -22.48
CA ASP A 407 14.85 22.69 -22.25
C ASP A 407 16.29 22.85 -22.77
N GLU A 408 16.60 24.02 -23.33
CA GLU A 408 17.92 24.36 -23.86
C GLU A 408 19.04 24.22 -22.81
N LYS A 409 18.72 24.40 -21.52
CA LYS A 409 19.70 24.25 -20.42
C LYS A 409 20.40 22.89 -20.38
N TYR A 410 19.76 21.84 -20.90
CA TYR A 410 20.33 20.48 -20.96
C TYR A 410 21.30 20.27 -22.12
N TYR A 411 21.27 21.12 -23.14
CA TYR A 411 22.12 21.03 -24.31
C TYR A 411 23.53 21.57 -24.03
N TYR A 412 24.48 21.03 -24.78
CA TYR A 412 25.88 21.44 -24.75
C TYR A 412 26.26 22.38 -25.89
N ASN A 413 25.41 22.59 -26.91
CA ASN A 413 25.74 23.27 -28.17
C ASN A 413 26.65 24.52 -28.05
N ASN A 414 26.45 25.36 -27.03
CA ASN A 414 27.23 26.60 -26.79
C ASN A 414 28.14 26.54 -25.54
N LYS A 415 28.47 25.35 -25.03
CA LYS A 415 29.25 25.16 -23.80
C LYS A 415 30.66 24.64 -24.14
N PRO A 416 31.70 24.98 -23.35
CA PRO A 416 33.08 24.54 -23.61
C PRO A 416 33.23 23.01 -23.81
N LEU A 417 32.41 22.22 -23.11
CA LEU A 417 32.43 20.77 -23.21
C LEU A 417 32.02 20.26 -24.61
N TYR A 418 31.21 21.00 -25.37
CA TYR A 418 30.74 20.59 -26.70
C TYR A 418 31.86 20.32 -27.68
N LEU A 419 32.92 21.14 -27.66
CA LEU A 419 34.08 20.97 -28.54
C LEU A 419 34.74 19.59 -28.33
N LYS A 420 34.70 19.08 -27.10
CA LYS A 420 35.22 17.75 -26.75
C LYS A 420 34.23 16.61 -27.07
N LEU A 421 32.93 16.92 -27.13
CA LEU A 421 31.87 15.93 -27.38
C LEU A 421 31.59 15.72 -28.87
N LYS A 422 31.61 16.78 -29.69
CA LYS A 422 31.12 16.76 -31.08
C LYS A 422 31.76 15.71 -31.99
N ASN A 423 33.04 15.39 -31.73
CA ASN A 423 33.79 14.43 -32.54
C ASN A 423 33.49 12.97 -32.20
N VAL A 424 32.88 12.71 -31.03
CA VAL A 424 32.58 11.35 -30.55
C VAL A 424 31.08 11.08 -30.48
N VAL A 425 30.29 12.06 -30.03
CA VAL A 425 28.84 11.94 -29.87
C VAL A 425 28.15 12.26 -31.21
N LYS A 426 28.16 11.29 -32.13
CA LYS A 426 27.71 11.47 -33.52
C LYS A 426 26.34 10.86 -33.81
N GLU A 427 25.98 9.77 -33.15
CA GLU A 427 24.82 8.94 -33.49
C GLU A 427 23.66 9.16 -32.52
N THR A 428 22.45 9.25 -33.07
CA THR A 428 21.21 9.22 -32.28
C THR A 428 20.91 7.81 -31.80
N GLY A 429 20.33 7.68 -30.61
CA GLY A 429 19.99 6.37 -30.02
C GLY A 429 21.15 5.67 -29.30
N LYS A 430 22.37 6.22 -29.36
CA LYS A 430 23.51 5.80 -28.54
C LYS A 430 23.58 6.60 -27.23
N VAL A 431 24.17 5.99 -26.21
CA VAL A 431 24.40 6.63 -24.90
C VAL A 431 25.90 6.71 -24.64
N TYR A 432 26.33 7.88 -24.17
CA TYR A 432 27.73 8.22 -23.94
C TYR A 432 27.95 8.61 -22.49
N GLN A 433 29.20 8.50 -22.02
CA GLN A 433 29.61 8.94 -20.68
C GLN A 433 30.86 9.79 -20.75
N TRP A 434 30.86 10.94 -20.07
CA TRP A 434 32.08 11.67 -19.80
C TRP A 434 32.87 11.02 -18.66
N ARG A 435 34.13 10.70 -18.93
CA ARG A 435 35.08 10.00 -18.05
C ARG A 435 36.31 10.89 -17.86
N ARG A 436 36.34 11.67 -16.78
CA ARG A 436 37.44 12.61 -16.39
C ARG A 436 37.98 13.48 -17.54
N GLN A 437 38.71 12.90 -18.48
CA GLN A 437 39.36 13.55 -19.62
C GLN A 437 38.78 13.17 -21.00
N TYR A 438 37.97 12.11 -21.13
CA TYR A 438 37.46 11.64 -22.43
C TYR A 438 35.99 11.25 -22.39
N VAL A 439 35.35 11.07 -23.55
CA VAL A 439 33.98 10.58 -23.68
C VAL A 439 33.98 9.17 -24.28
N ARG A 440 33.12 8.30 -23.74
CA ARG A 440 33.01 6.90 -24.13
C ARG A 440 31.59 6.57 -24.57
N GLU A 441 31.45 5.91 -25.72
CA GLU A 441 30.19 5.27 -26.13
C GLU A 441 29.93 3.99 -25.33
N ASN A 442 28.68 3.78 -24.93
CA ASN A 442 28.24 2.50 -24.40
C ASN A 442 27.94 1.50 -25.53
N LYS A 443 28.88 0.56 -25.75
CA LYS A 443 28.80 -0.45 -26.80
C LYS A 443 27.57 -1.36 -26.74
N LYS A 444 26.93 -1.50 -25.57
CA LYS A 444 25.71 -2.30 -25.41
C LYS A 444 24.42 -1.58 -25.86
N GLY A 445 24.49 -0.33 -26.32
CA GLY A 445 23.32 0.43 -26.79
C GLY A 445 22.30 0.76 -25.69
N VAL A 446 22.67 0.57 -24.42
CA VAL A 446 21.82 0.82 -23.24
C VAL A 446 22.39 1.95 -22.40
N CYS A 447 21.60 2.51 -21.50
CA CYS A 447 22.09 3.43 -20.49
C CYS A 447 23.05 2.70 -19.53
N PRO A 448 24.21 3.27 -19.19
CA PRO A 448 25.01 2.75 -18.08
C PRO A 448 24.27 2.93 -16.74
N THR A 449 24.77 2.29 -15.68
CA THR A 449 24.23 2.50 -14.33
C THR A 449 24.25 3.99 -13.96
N LEU A 450 23.08 4.53 -13.63
CA LEU A 450 22.94 5.87 -13.07
C LEU A 450 23.47 5.87 -11.62
N THR A 451 24.21 6.92 -11.24
CA THR A 451 24.88 7.02 -9.93
C THR A 451 24.47 8.27 -9.17
N ALA A 452 24.49 8.22 -7.84
CA ALA A 452 23.98 9.30 -6.99
C ALA A 452 24.79 10.61 -7.05
N ASN A 453 26.07 10.51 -7.41
CA ASN A 453 26.97 11.66 -7.56
C ASN A 453 26.92 12.27 -8.97
N MET A 454 25.95 11.89 -9.80
CA MET A 454 25.73 12.49 -11.11
C MET A 454 25.32 13.96 -10.96
N GLY A 455 26.01 14.86 -11.67
CA GLY A 455 25.68 16.29 -11.65
C GLY A 455 26.17 17.04 -10.41
N MET A 456 26.98 16.40 -9.57
CA MET A 456 27.64 17.00 -8.39
C MET A 456 29.18 17.04 -8.53
N GLY A 457 29.70 17.05 -9.76
CA GLY A 457 31.15 17.10 -10.03
C GLY A 457 31.90 15.77 -9.93
N GLY A 458 31.24 14.67 -9.54
CA GLY A 458 31.84 13.32 -9.47
C GLY A 458 31.67 12.51 -10.77
N HIS A 459 30.46 12.00 -11.00
CA HIS A 459 30.09 11.36 -12.26
C HIS A 459 29.25 12.30 -13.12
N ASN A 460 29.32 12.12 -14.43
CA ASN A 460 28.51 12.91 -15.35
C ASN A 460 27.22 12.18 -15.66
N VAL A 461 26.15 12.97 -15.78
CA VAL A 461 24.88 12.51 -16.32
C VAL A 461 25.13 11.96 -17.74
N PRO A 462 24.58 10.80 -18.12
CA PRO A 462 24.79 10.25 -19.45
C PRO A 462 24.42 11.25 -20.54
N ILE A 463 25.18 11.20 -21.62
CA ILE A 463 25.10 12.12 -22.76
C ILE A 463 24.48 11.38 -23.93
N ILE A 464 23.60 12.05 -24.66
CA ILE A 464 22.95 11.55 -25.86
C ILE A 464 22.96 12.63 -26.94
N LYS A 465 22.69 12.22 -28.18
CA LYS A 465 22.39 13.13 -29.29
C LYS A 465 20.94 12.95 -29.72
N ASP A 466 20.26 14.06 -29.89
CA ASP A 466 18.96 14.13 -30.56
C ASP A 466 19.02 15.11 -31.76
N ARG A 467 17.87 15.37 -32.38
CA ARG A 467 17.76 16.25 -33.56
C ARG A 467 18.23 17.70 -33.32
N ARG A 468 18.22 18.18 -32.07
CA ARG A 468 18.60 19.55 -31.69
C ARG A 468 20.07 19.65 -31.27
N GLY A 469 20.71 18.53 -30.93
CA GLY A 469 22.14 18.49 -30.66
C GLY A 469 22.54 17.53 -29.55
N ILE A 470 23.68 17.82 -28.93
CA ILE A 470 24.28 17.00 -27.87
C ILE A 470 23.79 17.50 -26.53
N ARG A 471 23.23 16.62 -25.71
CA ARG A 471 22.70 16.98 -24.39
C ARG A 471 22.92 15.88 -23.36
N LYS A 472 22.77 16.24 -22.09
CA LYS A 472 22.63 15.25 -21.02
C LYS A 472 21.18 14.75 -20.93
N LEU A 473 20.99 13.57 -20.35
CA LEU A 473 19.66 13.11 -19.95
C LEU A 473 19.03 14.11 -18.96
N THR A 474 17.74 14.34 -19.07
CA THR A 474 16.99 15.12 -18.07
C THR A 474 16.75 14.29 -16.81
N PRO A 475 16.39 14.91 -15.66
CA PRO A 475 15.96 14.16 -14.50
C PRO A 475 14.81 13.20 -14.79
N LEU A 476 13.77 13.64 -15.52
CA LEU A 476 12.62 12.78 -15.85
C LEU A 476 13.02 11.57 -16.69
N GLU A 477 13.91 11.73 -17.67
CA GLU A 477 14.46 10.63 -18.45
C GLU A 477 15.25 9.66 -17.56
N CYS A 478 16.02 10.15 -16.58
CA CYS A 478 16.71 9.30 -15.62
C CYS A 478 15.74 8.47 -14.77
N PHE A 479 14.62 9.05 -14.32
CA PHE A 479 13.57 8.31 -13.60
C PHE A 479 12.89 7.26 -14.50
N ARG A 480 12.58 7.59 -15.76
CA ARG A 480 12.06 6.60 -16.74
C ARG A 480 13.04 5.46 -16.98
N ILE A 481 14.34 5.75 -17.05
CA ILE A 481 15.42 4.75 -17.16
C ILE A 481 15.58 3.92 -15.88
N GLN A 482 15.01 4.33 -14.74
CA GLN A 482 14.87 3.51 -13.54
C GLN A 482 13.51 2.77 -13.50
N GLY A 483 12.72 2.82 -14.57
CA GLY A 483 11.43 2.13 -14.68
C GLY A 483 10.25 2.82 -13.98
N PHE A 484 10.41 4.08 -13.57
CA PHE A 484 9.28 4.86 -13.05
C PHE A 484 8.26 5.16 -14.16
N PRO A 485 6.95 5.14 -13.85
CA PRO A 485 5.90 5.37 -14.83
C PRO A 485 5.91 6.83 -15.32
N LYS A 486 5.30 7.07 -16.49
CA LYS A 486 5.17 8.43 -17.05
C LYS A 486 4.39 9.39 -16.15
N SER A 487 3.51 8.85 -15.29
CA SER A 487 2.74 9.61 -14.30
C SER A 487 3.54 10.01 -13.07
N PHE A 488 4.77 9.51 -12.89
CA PHE A 488 5.60 9.86 -11.74
C PHE A 488 6.02 11.33 -11.84
N ALA A 489 5.59 12.12 -10.86
CA ALA A 489 5.77 13.55 -10.83
C ALA A 489 7.09 13.93 -10.14
N LEU A 490 7.80 14.91 -10.70
CA LEU A 490 8.99 15.49 -10.09
C LEU A 490 8.67 16.90 -9.58
N PRO A 491 9.12 17.27 -8.37
CA PRO A 491 8.86 18.58 -7.81
C PRO A 491 9.63 19.68 -8.56
N LYS A 492 8.94 20.80 -8.83
CA LYS A 492 9.47 21.90 -9.67
C LYS A 492 10.47 22.81 -8.95
N ASN A 493 10.42 22.84 -7.62
CA ASN A 493 11.27 23.64 -6.74
C ASN A 493 12.58 22.93 -6.36
N LEU A 494 12.75 21.64 -6.67
CA LEU A 494 14.03 20.97 -6.49
C LEU A 494 14.96 21.23 -7.66
N VAL A 495 16.23 21.52 -7.34
CA VAL A 495 17.30 21.66 -8.33
C VAL A 495 17.62 20.32 -9.01
N ASP A 496 17.97 20.36 -10.30
CA ASP A 496 18.25 19.16 -11.09
C ASP A 496 19.28 18.23 -10.44
N SER A 497 20.31 18.77 -9.76
CA SER A 497 21.33 17.98 -9.07
C SER A 497 20.75 17.10 -7.96
N ALA A 498 19.74 17.57 -7.24
CA ALA A 498 19.03 16.78 -6.23
C ALA A 498 18.22 15.66 -6.89
N LEU A 499 17.52 15.95 -7.99
CA LEU A 499 16.75 14.96 -8.74
C LEU A 499 17.63 13.88 -9.38
N TYR A 500 18.81 14.26 -9.90
CA TYR A 500 19.78 13.28 -10.40
C TYR A 500 20.33 12.37 -9.29
N LYS A 501 20.60 12.92 -8.10
CA LYS A 501 20.99 12.13 -6.93
C LYS A 501 19.91 11.12 -6.55
N GLN A 502 18.65 11.56 -6.51
CA GLN A 502 17.49 10.69 -6.23
C GLN A 502 17.37 9.56 -7.27
N ALA A 503 17.41 9.90 -8.56
CA ALA A 503 17.34 8.90 -9.63
C ALA A 503 18.53 7.92 -9.59
N GLY A 504 19.74 8.39 -9.24
CA GLY A 504 20.92 7.55 -9.13
C GLY A 504 20.88 6.56 -7.95
N ASN A 505 20.36 7.00 -6.80
CA ASN A 505 20.16 6.18 -5.62
C ASN A 505 18.97 5.22 -5.73
N SER A 506 17.97 5.55 -6.54
CA SER A 506 16.80 4.69 -6.69
C SER A 506 17.13 3.32 -7.28
N VAL A 507 16.20 2.38 -7.08
CA VAL A 507 16.14 1.05 -7.68
C VAL A 507 15.41 1.06 -9.03
N THR A 508 15.52 -0.04 -9.76
CA THR A 508 14.73 -0.28 -10.98
C THR A 508 13.36 -0.82 -10.61
N VAL A 509 12.32 0.01 -10.73
CA VAL A 509 10.94 -0.28 -10.27
C VAL A 509 10.40 -1.58 -10.87
N THR A 510 10.63 -1.83 -12.16
CA THR A 510 10.10 -3.02 -12.85
C THR A 510 10.79 -4.32 -12.43
N VAL A 511 12.05 -4.27 -11.98
CA VAL A 511 12.71 -5.44 -11.38
C VAL A 511 12.09 -5.73 -10.02
N ILE A 512 11.84 -4.70 -9.21
CA ILE A 512 11.16 -4.87 -7.92
C ILE A 512 9.77 -5.44 -8.12
N GLU A 513 9.00 -4.91 -9.06
CA GLU A 513 7.67 -5.42 -9.40
C GLU A 513 7.72 -6.91 -9.77
N ALA A 514 8.67 -7.31 -10.60
CA ALA A 514 8.83 -8.72 -10.99
C ALA A 514 9.14 -9.61 -9.78
N ILE A 515 10.03 -9.18 -8.87
CA ILE A 515 10.32 -9.92 -7.63
C ILE A 515 9.08 -9.97 -6.72
N ALA A 516 8.39 -8.85 -6.53
CA ALA A 516 7.22 -8.76 -5.66
C ALA A 516 6.07 -9.66 -6.15
N ARG A 517 5.90 -9.83 -7.47
CA ARG A 517 4.95 -10.79 -8.05
C ARG A 517 5.29 -12.24 -7.70
N GLU A 518 6.57 -12.62 -7.79
CA GLU A 518 7.01 -13.96 -7.39
C GLU A 518 6.90 -14.18 -5.87
N ILE A 519 7.17 -13.15 -5.06
CA ILE A 519 6.93 -13.19 -3.60
C ILE A 519 5.44 -13.43 -3.33
N LYS A 520 4.55 -12.66 -3.98
CA LYS A 520 3.10 -12.81 -3.81
C LYS A 520 2.63 -14.20 -4.20
N LYS A 521 3.09 -14.71 -5.34
CA LYS A 521 2.80 -16.06 -5.79
C LYS A 521 3.20 -17.11 -4.75
N ALA A 522 4.42 -17.02 -4.21
CA ALA A 522 4.93 -17.99 -3.23
C ALA A 522 4.15 -18.04 -1.90
N ILE A 523 3.45 -16.95 -1.53
CA ILE A 523 2.67 -16.86 -0.28
C ILE A 523 1.16 -17.07 -0.47
N THR A 524 0.67 -17.04 -1.72
CA THR A 524 -0.75 -17.27 -2.03
C THR A 524 -1.03 -18.65 -2.62
N ASP A 525 -0.03 -19.25 -3.26
CA ASP A 525 -0.06 -20.64 -3.75
C ASP A 525 0.36 -21.60 -2.64
#